data_AF-A0A3E1NVK9-F1
#
_entry.id   AF-A0A3E1NVK9-F1
#
_cell.length_a   1.000
_cell.length_b   1.000
_cell.length_c   1.000
_cell.angle_alpha   90.00
_cell.angle_beta   90.00
_cell.angle_gamma   90.00
#
_symmetry.space_group_name_H-M   'P 1'
#
loop_
_entity.id
_entity.type
_entity.pdbx_description
1 polymer ?
#
loop_
_entity_poly.entity_id
_entity_poly.type
_entity_poly.pdbx_seq_one_letter_code
_entity_poly.pdbx_strand_id
1 'polypeptide(L)'
;MPVSHLSAQNADTAYNKAVKFYFAKQYDSSFTYCHLARTMVKGNERHAICEILSTIHFERGAYDSSLHYITLADKKYPYQHFCGNEKESRQLFIAMRYAAIYDHYGDSAQVLKVLLPVACFDLVNNGDAVRKIASLLKDKEGIKAALDDAIAHMYVKKKVHYIRFMDTVIPVDMEEGIVDSHFYKALADGME
;
A
#
# COMPACT_ATOMS: atom_id res chain seq x y z
N MET A 1 -3.52 -38.24 -23.02
CA MET A 1 -4.09 -37.27 -22.04
C MET A 1 -3.51 -35.90 -22.35
N PRO A 2 -4.29 -34.93 -22.86
CA PRO A 2 -3.79 -33.58 -23.06
C PRO A 2 -4.12 -32.70 -21.84
N VAL A 3 -3.14 -31.88 -21.50
CA VAL A 3 -3.05 -31.03 -20.30
C VAL A 3 -3.92 -29.78 -20.49
N SER A 4 -4.58 -29.39 -19.40
CA SER A 4 -5.54 -28.29 -19.27
C SER A 4 -4.97 -26.91 -19.63
N HIS A 5 -5.38 -26.37 -20.78
CA HIS A 5 -5.22 -24.95 -21.18
C HIS A 5 -6.27 -24.04 -20.50
N LEU A 6 -6.33 -24.03 -19.16
CA LEU A 6 -7.28 -23.22 -18.40
C LEU A 6 -6.55 -22.45 -17.28
N SER A 7 -5.70 -21.47 -17.60
CA SER A 7 -4.99 -20.73 -16.53
C SER A 7 -4.77 -19.23 -16.73
N ALA A 8 -5.32 -18.59 -17.77
CA ALA A 8 -5.15 -17.13 -17.95
C ALA A 8 -6.42 -16.37 -18.35
N GLN A 9 -7.28 -16.94 -19.21
CA GLN A 9 -8.43 -16.21 -19.76
C GLN A 9 -9.58 -15.96 -18.75
N ASN A 10 -9.72 -16.79 -17.70
CA ASN A 10 -10.86 -16.71 -16.80
C ASN A 10 -10.73 -15.62 -15.70
N ALA A 11 -9.50 -15.29 -15.29
CA ALA A 11 -9.25 -14.26 -14.28
C ALA A 11 -9.56 -12.85 -14.81
N ASP A 12 -9.16 -12.58 -16.07
CA ASP A 12 -9.47 -11.34 -16.77
C ASP A 12 -10.98 -11.12 -16.94
N THR A 13 -11.75 -12.19 -17.06
CA THR A 13 -13.19 -12.06 -17.26
C THR A 13 -13.90 -11.66 -15.97
N ALA A 14 -13.48 -12.21 -14.81
CA ALA A 14 -14.11 -11.90 -13.53
C ALA A 14 -13.79 -10.48 -13.04
N TYR A 15 -12.55 -10.03 -13.20
CA TYR A 15 -12.15 -8.66 -12.88
C TYR A 15 -12.84 -7.64 -13.80
N ASN A 16 -12.81 -7.85 -15.11
CA ASN A 16 -13.45 -6.93 -16.05
C ASN A 16 -14.97 -6.90 -15.90
N LYS A 17 -15.59 -8.02 -15.49
CA LYS A 17 -17.02 -8.10 -15.17
C LYS A 17 -17.32 -7.35 -13.87
N ALA A 18 -16.52 -7.55 -12.82
CA ALA A 18 -16.57 -6.81 -11.57
C ALA A 18 -16.48 -5.29 -11.78
N VAL A 19 -15.53 -4.85 -12.61
CA VAL A 19 -15.31 -3.43 -12.95
C VAL A 19 -16.46 -2.89 -13.81
N LYS A 20 -16.91 -3.61 -14.84
CA LYS A 20 -18.08 -3.22 -15.64
C LYS A 20 -19.35 -3.09 -14.78
N PHE A 21 -19.56 -3.99 -13.82
CA PHE A 21 -20.69 -3.91 -12.90
C PHE A 21 -20.59 -2.72 -11.94
N TYR A 22 -19.38 -2.36 -11.49
CA TYR A 22 -19.15 -1.18 -10.68
C TYR A 22 -19.50 0.12 -11.42
N PHE A 23 -19.13 0.23 -12.69
CA PHE A 23 -19.39 1.42 -13.51
C PHE A 23 -20.82 1.48 -14.11
N ALA A 24 -21.59 0.39 -14.10
CA ALA A 24 -22.91 0.32 -14.76
C ALA A 24 -24.13 0.73 -13.89
N LYS A 25 -23.94 1.09 -12.61
CA LYS A 25 -24.98 1.44 -11.61
C LYS A 25 -25.85 0.28 -11.08
N GLN A 26 -26.31 0.48 -9.84
CA GLN A 26 -27.25 -0.29 -8.98
C GLN A 26 -26.70 -1.43 -8.09
N TYR A 27 -26.07 -0.98 -6.99
CA TYR A 27 -26.38 -1.26 -5.57
C TYR A 27 -26.86 -2.62 -5.02
N ASP A 28 -26.86 -3.75 -5.74
CA ASP A 28 -27.27 -5.06 -5.17
C ASP A 28 -26.16 -6.14 -5.14
N SER A 29 -24.90 -5.71 -5.27
CA SER A 29 -23.79 -6.60 -5.65
C SER A 29 -22.90 -7.11 -4.51
N SER A 30 -23.12 -6.68 -3.26
CA SER A 30 -22.21 -7.03 -2.14
C SER A 30 -22.07 -8.54 -1.92
N PHE A 31 -23.16 -9.31 -2.11
CA PHE A 31 -23.17 -10.76 -1.93
C PHE A 31 -22.32 -11.49 -2.99
N THR A 32 -22.44 -11.06 -4.24
CA THR A 32 -21.67 -11.61 -5.38
C THR A 32 -20.18 -11.34 -5.21
N TYR A 33 -19.80 -10.13 -4.78
CA TYR A 33 -18.39 -9.78 -4.54
C TYR A 33 -17.80 -10.51 -3.33
N CYS A 34 -18.56 -10.70 -2.25
CA CYS A 34 -18.13 -11.47 -1.09
C CYS A 34 -17.85 -12.94 -1.44
N HIS A 35 -18.69 -13.54 -2.29
CA HIS A 35 -18.49 -14.90 -2.77
C HIS A 35 -17.25 -14.98 -3.67
N LEU A 36 -17.09 -14.04 -4.61
CA LEU A 36 -15.92 -13.94 -5.49
C LEU A 36 -14.60 -13.81 -4.72
N ALA A 37 -14.55 -12.99 -3.66
CA ALA A 37 -13.35 -12.84 -2.82
C ALA A 37 -12.89 -14.18 -2.21
N ARG A 38 -13.84 -15.06 -1.86
CA ARG A 38 -13.57 -16.38 -1.26
C ARG A 38 -13.13 -17.42 -2.28
N THR A 39 -13.63 -17.34 -3.52
CA THR A 39 -13.41 -18.35 -4.56
C THR A 39 -12.22 -18.03 -5.48
N MET A 40 -11.67 -16.83 -5.45
CA MET A 40 -10.53 -16.44 -6.30
C MET A 40 -9.19 -17.01 -5.84
N VAL A 41 -8.31 -17.24 -6.82
CA VAL A 41 -7.15 -18.14 -6.73
C VAL A 41 -5.84 -17.41 -6.40
N LYS A 42 -5.73 -16.09 -6.63
CA LYS A 42 -4.44 -15.36 -6.54
C LYS A 42 -4.51 -14.08 -5.69
N GLY A 43 -3.38 -13.71 -5.07
CA GLY A 43 -3.28 -12.65 -4.05
C GLY A 43 -3.79 -11.28 -4.49
N ASN A 44 -3.36 -10.77 -5.65
CA ASN A 44 -3.75 -9.44 -6.14
C ASN A 44 -5.23 -9.32 -6.53
N GLU A 45 -5.86 -10.41 -6.98
CA GLU A 45 -7.29 -10.43 -7.30
C GLU A 45 -8.12 -10.25 -6.01
N ARG A 46 -7.73 -10.97 -4.94
CA ARG A 46 -8.37 -10.83 -3.63
C ARG A 46 -8.15 -9.43 -3.05
N HIS A 47 -6.97 -8.87 -3.23
CA HIS A 47 -6.66 -7.49 -2.86
C HIS A 47 -7.63 -6.51 -3.53
N ALA A 48 -7.71 -6.54 -4.86
CA ALA A 48 -8.54 -5.63 -5.64
C ALA A 48 -10.02 -5.74 -5.28
N ILE A 49 -10.53 -6.97 -5.05
CA ILE A 49 -11.92 -7.14 -4.60
C ILE A 49 -12.14 -6.52 -3.21
N CYS A 50 -11.19 -6.68 -2.29
CA CYS A 50 -11.30 -6.08 -0.96
C CYS A 50 -11.29 -4.55 -1.03
N GLU A 51 -10.50 -3.93 -1.91
CA GLU A 51 -10.54 -2.48 -2.15
C GLU A 51 -11.91 -2.02 -2.70
N ILE A 52 -12.46 -2.76 -3.66
CA ILE A 52 -13.79 -2.49 -4.24
C ILE A 52 -14.88 -2.62 -3.17
N LEU A 53 -14.87 -3.72 -2.40
CA LEU A 53 -15.82 -3.95 -1.31
C LEU A 53 -15.72 -2.85 -0.25
N SER A 54 -14.51 -2.48 0.15
CA SER A 54 -14.29 -1.38 1.09
C SER A 54 -14.91 -0.08 0.58
N THR A 55 -14.73 0.22 -0.70
CA THR A 55 -15.29 1.42 -1.33
C THR A 55 -16.81 1.39 -1.38
N ILE A 56 -17.40 0.27 -1.81
CA ILE A 56 -18.87 0.09 -1.84
C ILE A 56 -19.46 0.29 -0.44
N HIS A 57 -18.86 -0.30 0.59
CA HIS A 57 -19.33 -0.16 1.97
C HIS A 57 -19.14 1.27 2.50
N PHE A 58 -18.01 1.91 2.18
CA PHE A 58 -17.76 3.29 2.56
C PHE A 58 -18.81 4.25 1.98
N GLU A 59 -19.10 4.14 0.68
CA GLU A 59 -20.09 4.96 -0.02
C GLU A 59 -21.51 4.75 0.51
N ARG A 60 -21.79 3.60 1.13
CA ARG A 60 -23.06 3.27 1.80
C ARG A 60 -23.12 3.72 3.27
N GLY A 61 -22.06 4.33 3.79
CA GLY A 61 -21.94 4.67 5.21
C GLY A 61 -21.75 3.47 6.14
N ALA A 62 -21.44 2.28 5.60
CA ALA A 62 -21.15 1.09 6.37
C ALA A 62 -19.65 1.04 6.74
N TYR A 63 -19.21 1.95 7.61
CA TYR A 63 -17.79 2.18 7.91
C TYR A 63 -17.08 0.98 8.53
N ASP A 64 -17.74 0.21 9.41
CA ASP A 64 -17.14 -1.01 10.00
C ASP A 64 -16.88 -2.09 8.95
N SER A 65 -17.82 -2.29 8.01
CA SER A 65 -17.63 -3.21 6.88
C SER A 65 -16.54 -2.69 5.94
N SER A 66 -16.49 -1.38 5.71
CA SER A 66 -15.44 -0.76 4.91
C SER A 66 -14.06 -1.00 5.53
N LEU A 67 -13.96 -0.84 6.86
CA LEU A 67 -12.75 -1.07 7.64
C LEU A 67 -12.33 -2.54 7.57
N HIS A 68 -13.28 -3.46 7.74
CA HIS A 68 -13.03 -4.89 7.63
C HIS A 68 -12.37 -5.25 6.29
N TYR A 69 -12.94 -4.81 5.17
CA TYR A 69 -12.41 -5.16 3.85
C TYR A 69 -11.08 -4.46 3.54
N ILE A 70 -10.89 -3.19 3.92
CA ILE A 70 -9.60 -2.53 3.68
C ILE A 70 -8.49 -3.18 4.52
N THR A 71 -8.80 -3.64 5.74
CA THR A 71 -7.86 -4.41 6.56
C THR A 71 -7.54 -5.77 5.96
N LEU A 72 -8.50 -6.43 5.31
CA LEU A 72 -8.21 -7.65 4.56
C LEU A 72 -7.27 -7.36 3.38
N ALA A 73 -7.48 -6.28 2.63
CA ALA A 73 -6.60 -5.87 1.53
C ALA A 73 -5.17 -5.55 2.01
N ASP A 74 -5.04 -4.84 3.13
CA ASP A 74 -3.76 -4.41 3.70
C ASP A 74 -2.99 -5.58 4.35
N LYS A 75 -3.66 -6.39 5.18
CA LYS A 75 -2.97 -7.36 6.05
C LYS A 75 -3.01 -8.80 5.54
N LYS A 76 -4.14 -9.23 4.99
CA LYS A 76 -4.35 -10.64 4.63
C LYS A 76 -4.05 -10.92 3.17
N TYR A 77 -4.36 -9.97 2.29
CA TYR A 77 -4.17 -10.06 0.85
C TYR A 77 -3.32 -8.88 0.36
N PRO A 78 -2.09 -8.70 0.87
CA PRO A 78 -1.27 -7.54 0.53
C PRO A 78 -0.98 -7.51 -0.97
N TYR A 79 -0.96 -6.30 -1.53
CA TYR A 79 -0.68 -6.09 -2.94
C TYR A 79 0.74 -6.53 -3.29
N GLN A 80 0.88 -7.40 -4.30
CA GLN A 80 2.15 -7.78 -4.87
C GLN A 80 2.38 -6.94 -6.13
N HIS A 81 3.37 -6.04 -6.08
CA HIS A 81 3.70 -5.14 -7.18
C HIS A 81 5.06 -5.50 -7.79
N PHE A 82 5.28 -5.09 -9.04
CA PHE A 82 6.59 -5.14 -9.68
C PHE A 82 7.25 -3.74 -9.75
N CYS A 83 6.47 -2.66 -9.68
CA CYS A 83 6.95 -1.29 -9.82
C CYS A 83 6.64 -0.44 -8.56
N GLY A 84 7.54 0.51 -8.25
CA GLY A 84 7.43 1.37 -7.07
C GLY A 84 6.25 2.35 -7.11
N ASN A 85 5.95 2.92 -8.28
CA ASN A 85 4.81 3.84 -8.45
C ASN A 85 3.46 3.16 -8.14
N GLU A 86 3.29 1.93 -8.60
CA GLU A 86 2.09 1.14 -8.38
C GLU A 86 1.94 0.76 -6.90
N LYS A 87 3.06 0.41 -6.25
CA LYS A 87 3.12 0.18 -4.80
C LYS A 87 2.61 1.41 -4.03
N GLU A 88 3.22 2.57 -4.28
CA GLU A 88 2.90 3.80 -3.56
C GLU A 88 1.47 4.24 -3.80
N SER A 89 0.98 4.11 -5.04
CA SER A 89 -0.42 4.38 -5.37
C SER A 89 -1.39 3.53 -4.56
N ARG A 90 -1.14 2.22 -4.42
CA ARG A 90 -1.97 1.33 -3.60
C ARG A 90 -1.85 1.62 -2.11
N GLN A 91 -0.65 1.89 -1.61
CA GLN A 91 -0.44 2.27 -0.21
C GLN A 91 -1.14 3.59 0.12
N LEU A 92 -1.10 4.57 -0.79
CA LEU A 92 -1.81 5.83 -0.66
C LEU A 92 -3.33 5.61 -0.64
N PHE A 93 -3.87 4.78 -1.53
CA PHE A 93 -5.29 4.43 -1.54
C PHE A 93 -5.74 3.84 -0.19
N ILE A 94 -5.01 2.85 0.33
CA ILE A 94 -5.31 2.21 1.62
C ILE A 94 -5.23 3.23 2.76
N ALA A 95 -4.18 4.04 2.81
CA ALA A 95 -4.01 5.05 3.84
C ALA A 95 -5.14 6.08 3.82
N MET A 96 -5.54 6.56 2.63
CA MET A 96 -6.65 7.49 2.46
C MET A 96 -7.99 6.87 2.88
N ARG A 97 -8.21 5.58 2.60
CA ARG A 97 -9.42 4.88 3.06
C ARG A 97 -9.47 4.74 4.57
N TYR A 98 -8.38 4.32 5.22
CA TYR A 98 -8.30 4.29 6.68
C TYR A 98 -8.51 5.68 7.28
N ALA A 99 -7.85 6.70 6.73
CA ALA A 99 -8.00 8.08 7.17
C ALA A 99 -9.46 8.53 7.11
N ALA A 100 -10.15 8.29 6.00
CA ALA A 100 -11.55 8.67 5.86
C ALA A 100 -12.47 7.95 6.87
N ILE A 101 -12.18 6.70 7.21
CA ILE A 101 -12.93 5.94 8.23
C ILE A 101 -12.63 6.48 9.64
N TYR A 102 -11.37 6.72 10.00
CA TYR A 102 -11.02 7.27 11.30
C TYR A 102 -11.53 8.70 11.50
N ASP A 103 -11.51 9.50 10.44
CA ASP A 103 -12.06 10.85 10.42
C ASP A 103 -13.57 10.84 10.69
N HIS A 104 -14.31 9.86 10.15
CA HIS A 104 -15.72 9.65 10.47
C HIS A 104 -15.94 9.42 11.98
N TYR A 105 -15.04 8.69 12.64
CA TYR A 105 -15.08 8.47 14.09
C TYR A 105 -14.50 9.61 14.92
N GLY A 106 -14.05 10.71 14.29
CA GLY A 106 -13.42 11.85 14.98
C GLY A 106 -12.01 11.56 15.50
N ASP A 107 -11.39 10.43 15.13
CA ASP A 107 -10.07 10.03 15.62
C ASP A 107 -8.95 10.67 14.78
N SER A 108 -8.76 11.98 14.98
CA SER A 108 -7.74 12.77 14.29
C SER A 108 -6.31 12.26 14.52
N ALA A 109 -6.06 11.57 15.63
CA ALA A 109 -4.75 10.99 15.93
C ALA A 109 -4.45 9.81 15.01
N GLN A 110 -5.42 8.91 14.81
CA GLN A 110 -5.28 7.81 13.84
C GLN A 110 -5.21 8.31 12.41
N VAL A 111 -5.98 9.36 12.04
CA VAL A 111 -5.88 9.98 10.72
C VAL A 111 -4.45 10.45 10.43
N LEU A 112 -3.84 11.20 11.36
CA LEU A 112 -2.44 11.62 11.22
C LEU A 112 -1.49 10.43 11.14
N LYS A 113 -1.66 9.43 12.01
CA LYS A 113 -0.82 8.24 12.05
C LYS A 113 -0.79 7.49 10.72
N VAL A 114 -1.93 7.36 10.03
CA VAL A 114 -1.99 6.65 8.74
C VAL A 114 -1.55 7.52 7.56
N LEU A 115 -1.77 8.83 7.60
CA LEU A 115 -1.44 9.72 6.48
C LEU A 115 0.02 10.19 6.47
N LEU A 116 0.65 10.36 7.64
CA LEU A 116 2.03 10.86 7.73
C LEU A 116 3.03 10.06 6.88
N PRO A 117 3.03 8.71 6.90
CA PRO A 117 3.96 7.93 6.08
C PRO A 117 3.81 8.16 4.57
N VAL A 118 2.57 8.37 4.09
CA VAL A 118 2.28 8.51 2.65
C VAL A 118 2.46 9.95 2.14
N ALA A 119 2.62 10.92 3.06
CA ALA A 119 2.95 12.31 2.71
C ALA A 119 4.37 12.47 2.15
N CYS A 120 5.23 11.47 2.36
CA CYS A 120 6.61 11.42 1.87
C CYS A 120 6.77 10.53 0.62
N PHE A 121 5.68 10.17 -0.05
CA PHE A 121 5.74 9.44 -1.32
C PHE A 121 6.14 10.36 -2.46
N ASP A 122 7.00 9.86 -3.35
CA ASP A 122 7.62 10.64 -4.43
C ASP A 122 7.17 10.17 -5.82
N LEU A 123 6.56 8.97 -5.93
CA LEU A 123 6.17 8.36 -7.20
C LEU A 123 4.67 8.46 -7.49
N VAL A 124 3.89 9.08 -6.61
CA VAL A 124 2.45 9.28 -6.75
C VAL A 124 2.03 10.65 -6.19
N ASN A 125 0.96 11.22 -6.77
CA ASN A 125 0.36 12.45 -6.23
C ASN A 125 -0.33 12.18 -4.89
N ASN A 126 0.26 12.65 -3.81
CA ASN A 126 -0.24 12.55 -2.43
C ASN A 126 -0.82 13.88 -1.89
N GLY A 127 -1.16 14.83 -2.77
CA GLY A 127 -1.58 16.18 -2.38
C GLY A 127 -2.83 16.21 -1.48
N ASP A 128 -3.75 15.26 -1.63
CA ASP A 128 -4.91 15.14 -0.74
C ASP A 128 -4.52 14.76 0.69
N ALA A 129 -3.58 13.82 0.85
CA ALA A 129 -3.05 13.43 2.15
C ALA A 129 -2.36 14.63 2.82
N VAL A 130 -1.51 15.35 2.07
CA VAL A 130 -0.82 16.55 2.56
C VAL A 130 -1.81 17.64 2.99
N ARG A 131 -2.84 17.93 2.18
CA ARG A 131 -3.89 18.90 2.55
C ARG A 131 -4.64 18.49 3.80
N LYS A 132 -5.01 17.21 3.94
CA LYS A 132 -5.72 16.71 5.11
C LYS A 132 -4.83 16.81 6.37
N ILE A 133 -3.57 16.43 6.29
CA ILE A 133 -2.59 16.60 7.38
C ILE A 133 -2.49 18.08 7.76
N ALA A 134 -2.28 18.97 6.78
CA ALA A 134 -2.19 20.41 7.04
C ALA A 134 -3.45 20.95 7.75
N SER A 135 -4.64 20.50 7.36
CA SER A 135 -5.89 20.90 8.02
C SER A 135 -5.98 20.47 9.49
N LEU A 136 -5.49 19.27 9.82
CA LEU A 136 -5.49 18.73 11.19
C LEU A 136 -4.42 19.37 12.09
N LEU A 137 -3.43 20.00 11.47
CA LEU A 137 -2.30 20.63 12.13
C LEU A 137 -2.43 22.15 12.22
N LYS A 138 -3.36 22.77 11.48
CA LYS A 138 -3.48 24.24 11.35
C LYS A 138 -3.55 24.98 12.69
N ASP A 139 -4.24 24.41 13.67
CA ASP A 139 -4.50 25.06 14.95
C ASP A 139 -3.64 24.53 16.10
N LYS A 140 -2.66 23.63 15.83
CA LYS A 140 -1.74 23.21 16.90
C LYS A 140 -0.47 24.05 16.87
N GLU A 141 -0.31 24.83 17.92
CA GLU A 141 0.89 25.61 18.17
C GLU A 141 2.10 24.68 18.37
N GLY A 142 3.28 25.16 17.96
CA GLY A 142 4.54 24.45 18.18
C GLY A 142 4.81 23.25 17.26
N ILE A 143 3.91 22.89 16.33
CA ILE A 143 4.14 21.76 15.40
C ILE A 143 5.41 21.93 14.58
N LYS A 144 5.64 23.13 14.04
CA LYS A 144 6.84 23.38 13.24
C LYS A 144 8.09 23.13 14.09
N ALA A 145 8.13 23.65 15.31
CA ALA A 145 9.26 23.43 16.22
C ALA A 145 9.42 21.95 16.58
N ALA A 146 8.33 21.22 16.81
CA ALA A 146 8.36 19.77 17.08
C ALA A 146 8.82 18.95 15.86
N LEU A 147 8.46 19.38 14.64
CA LEU A 147 8.93 18.76 13.40
C LEU A 147 10.42 19.05 13.17
N ASP A 148 10.83 20.30 13.32
CA ASP A 148 12.23 20.72 13.21
C ASP A 148 13.10 19.97 14.24
N ASP A 149 12.62 19.83 15.47
CA ASP A 149 13.25 19.02 16.53
C ASP A 149 13.32 17.53 16.16
N ALA A 150 12.21 16.95 15.67
CA ALA A 150 12.19 15.56 15.24
C ALA A 150 13.15 15.28 14.09
N ILE A 151 13.27 16.21 13.12
CA ILE A 151 14.23 16.14 12.01
C ILE A 151 15.67 16.23 12.54
N ALA A 152 15.96 17.18 13.44
CA ALA A 152 17.28 17.33 14.04
C ALA A 152 17.73 16.08 14.84
N HIS A 153 16.77 15.34 15.41
CA HIS A 153 17.01 14.11 16.16
C HIS A 153 16.76 12.84 15.34
N MET A 154 16.43 12.96 14.05
CA MET A 154 16.28 11.83 13.15
C MET A 154 17.68 11.31 12.79
N TYR A 155 18.19 10.40 13.62
CA TYR A 155 19.49 9.78 13.40
C TYR A 155 19.57 9.14 12.00
N VAL A 156 20.46 9.66 11.14
CA VAL A 156 21.00 8.87 10.04
C VAL A 156 21.87 7.79 10.66
N LYS A 157 21.29 6.60 10.91
CA LYS A 157 22.10 5.42 11.26
C LYS A 157 22.94 5.06 10.04
N LYS A 158 24.18 5.56 9.99
CA LYS A 158 25.19 5.13 9.03
C LYS A 158 25.34 3.61 9.17
N LYS A 159 24.75 2.85 8.25
CA LYS A 159 24.94 1.40 8.21
C LYS A 159 26.27 1.15 7.54
N VAL A 160 27.28 0.82 8.34
CA VAL A 160 28.52 0.27 7.80
C VAL A 160 28.21 -1.15 7.35
N HIS A 161 28.29 -1.38 6.05
CA HIS A 161 28.17 -2.72 5.49
C HIS A 161 29.55 -3.35 5.44
N TYR A 162 29.61 -4.67 5.60
CA TYR A 162 30.86 -5.41 5.47
C TYR A 162 30.71 -6.41 4.35
N ILE A 163 31.65 -6.40 3.41
CA ILE A 163 31.81 -7.49 2.46
C ILE A 163 32.87 -8.43 3.04
N ARG A 164 32.51 -9.70 3.19
CA ARG A 164 33.48 -10.75 3.49
C ARG A 164 33.86 -11.41 2.17
N PHE A 165 35.15 -11.39 1.86
CA PHE A 165 35.72 -12.14 0.74
C PHE A 165 36.84 -13.03 1.28
N MET A 166 36.63 -14.34 1.25
CA MET A 166 37.48 -15.33 1.91
C MET A 166 37.68 -14.95 3.39
N ASP A 167 38.94 -14.86 3.85
CA ASP A 167 39.29 -14.50 5.24
C ASP A 167 39.38 -12.99 5.49
N THR A 168 39.06 -12.16 4.47
CA THR A 168 39.16 -10.71 4.57
C THR A 168 37.79 -10.07 4.74
N VAL A 169 37.67 -9.16 5.71
CA VAL A 169 36.47 -8.34 5.95
C VAL A 169 36.79 -6.91 5.56
N ILE A 170 36.09 -6.38 4.56
CA ILE A 170 36.27 -5.01 4.07
C ILE A 170 35.04 -4.20 4.49
N PRO A 171 35.20 -3.13 5.28
CA PRO A 171 34.12 -2.19 5.55
C PRO A 171 33.82 -1.40 4.27
N VAL A 172 32.55 -1.36 3.87
CA VAL A 172 32.07 -0.53 2.77
C VAL A 172 31.28 0.60 3.39
N ASP A 173 31.86 1.79 3.34
CA ASP A 173 31.14 3.04 3.56
C ASP A 173 30.30 3.30 2.30
N MET A 174 29.03 2.91 2.35
CA MET A 174 28.07 3.28 1.32
C MET A 174 27.63 4.70 1.64
N GLU A 175 28.24 5.70 0.99
CA GLU A 175 27.65 7.03 0.97
C GLU A 175 26.26 6.94 0.33
N GLU A 176 25.30 7.65 0.93
CA GLU A 176 23.89 7.55 0.58
C GLU A 176 23.66 7.85 -0.90
N GLY A 177 23.03 6.88 -1.58
CA GLY A 177 22.51 7.05 -2.92
C GLY A 177 23.38 6.44 -4.00
N ILE A 178 23.15 5.16 -4.29
CA ILE A 178 22.78 4.71 -5.65
C ILE A 178 22.01 3.39 -5.51
N VAL A 179 20.85 3.41 -6.14
CA VAL A 179 19.85 2.38 -6.32
C VAL A 179 20.36 1.40 -7.38
N ASP A 180 20.61 0.13 -7.03
CA ASP A 180 20.23 -0.98 -7.92
C ASP A 180 20.35 -2.35 -7.24
N SER A 181 19.21 -2.96 -6.91
CA SER A 181 19.16 -4.34 -6.41
C SER A 181 19.55 -5.38 -7.48
N HIS A 182 19.74 -4.97 -8.74
CA HIS A 182 20.16 -5.86 -9.82
C HIS A 182 21.64 -6.25 -9.76
N PHE A 183 22.52 -5.39 -9.24
CA PHE A 183 23.97 -5.69 -9.18
C PHE A 183 24.27 -6.83 -8.18
N TYR A 184 23.53 -6.89 -7.08
CA TYR A 184 23.73 -7.90 -6.03
C TYR A 184 23.19 -9.29 -6.39
N LYS A 185 22.18 -9.36 -7.27
CA LYS A 185 21.63 -10.65 -7.72
C LYS A 185 22.59 -11.37 -8.69
N ALA A 186 23.27 -10.62 -9.55
CA ALA A 186 24.30 -11.16 -10.45
C ALA A 186 25.55 -11.68 -9.70
N LEU A 187 25.90 -11.08 -8.56
CA LEU A 187 26.98 -11.54 -7.69
C LEU A 187 26.61 -12.81 -6.92
N ALA A 188 25.35 -12.97 -6.51
CA ALA A 188 24.87 -14.16 -5.82
C ALA A 188 24.68 -15.36 -6.77
N ASP A 189 24.19 -15.12 -7.99
CA ASP A 189 23.91 -16.16 -8.99
C ASP A 189 25.17 -16.64 -9.76
N GLY A 190 26.32 -15.97 -9.56
CA GLY A 190 27.62 -16.37 -10.13
C GLY A 190 28.52 -17.17 -9.19
N MET A 191 28.00 -17.59 -8.03
CA MET A 191 28.73 -18.35 -7.00
C MET A 191 28.16 -19.76 -6.75
N GLU A 192 27.65 -20.42 -7.79
CA GLU A 192 27.52 -21.90 -7.84
C GLU A 192 28.61 -22.51 -8.74
#